data_AF-A0AAN8CFJ0-F1
#
_entry.id   AF-A0AAN8CFJ0-F1
#
_cell.length_a   1.000
_cell.length_b   1.000
_cell.length_c   1.000
_cell.angle_alpha   90.00
_cell.angle_beta   90.00
_cell.angle_gamma   90.00
#
_symmetry.space_group_name_H-M   'P 1'
#
loop_
_entity.id
_entity.type
_entity.pdbx_description
1 polymer ?
#
loop_
_entity_poly.entity_id
_entity_poly.type
_entity_poly.pdbx_seq_one_letter_code
_entity_poly.pdbx_strand_id
1 'polypeptide(L)'
;MKLNPQQAPLYGECVLTVHLEEDDVCRAEDEEEKVEFYLLFSGSTQRHLTSTLRVSHVTLQAVCPAHNVCEQVLVTLCWVQPDGAVDSRSQETFCFVQDLALDMAHFLLDSIAPQEALLLDDEQECERLDKSLALALRHLRTRPGIHTHSGRDGHATDTHDEASTDVSSAEPPRQQLSGLLHLAASHGLRTVAAFLLQQPGARRALRTPNARGLTAACVAQSRGHEQLLELFTQ
;
A
#
# COMPACT_ATOMS: atom_id res chain seq x y z
N MET A 1 -20.29 -12.90 14.09
CA MET A 1 -19.06 -12.17 14.50
C MET A 1 -19.24 -10.68 14.22
N LYS A 2 -18.40 -9.83 14.80
CA LYS A 2 -18.28 -8.40 14.44
C LYS A 2 -16.85 -8.04 14.06
N LEU A 3 -16.69 -7.24 13.01
CA LEU A 3 -15.40 -6.74 12.53
C LEU A 3 -15.20 -5.27 12.92
N ASN A 4 -13.99 -4.93 13.37
CA ASN A 4 -13.60 -3.55 13.61
C ASN A 4 -12.14 -3.31 13.16
N PRO A 5 -11.88 -2.37 12.23
CA PRO A 5 -12.85 -1.57 11.47
C PRO A 5 -13.73 -2.39 10.53
N GLN A 6 -14.81 -1.79 10.01
CA GLN A 6 -15.70 -2.39 8.99
C GLN A 6 -15.31 -2.05 7.55
N GLN A 7 -14.23 -1.29 7.38
CA GLN A 7 -13.69 -0.93 6.07
C GLN A 7 -12.17 -0.84 6.09
N ALA A 8 -11.54 -1.03 4.94
CA ALA A 8 -10.11 -0.81 4.73
C ALA A 8 -9.83 -0.18 3.37
N PRO A 9 -8.72 0.57 3.26
CA PRO A 9 -8.18 0.96 1.97
C PRO A 9 -7.85 -0.24 1.09
N LEU A 10 -7.85 -0.05 -0.23
CA LEU A 10 -7.51 -1.11 -1.19
C LEU A 10 -6.12 -1.73 -1.00
N TYR A 11 -5.17 -1.02 -0.41
CA TYR A 11 -3.84 -1.57 -0.15
C TYR A 11 -3.78 -2.49 1.08
N GLY A 12 -4.89 -2.66 1.82
CA GLY A 12 -4.98 -3.55 2.98
C GLY A 12 -4.14 -3.08 4.16
N GLU A 13 -3.51 -4.04 4.85
CA GLU A 13 -2.51 -3.83 5.92
C GLU A 13 -3.04 -3.19 7.20
N CYS A 14 -4.34 -2.90 7.27
CA CYS A 14 -4.98 -2.51 8.53
C CYS A 14 -5.18 -3.75 9.42
N VAL A 15 -5.04 -3.57 10.74
CA VAL A 15 -5.31 -4.62 11.71
C VAL A 15 -6.80 -4.65 12.00
N LEU A 16 -7.42 -5.79 11.71
CA LEU A 16 -8.81 -6.08 12.03
C LEU A 16 -8.89 -6.75 13.39
N THR A 17 -9.83 -6.28 14.20
CA THR A 17 -10.28 -6.96 15.41
C THR A 17 -11.58 -7.69 15.11
N VAL A 18 -11.60 -8.99 15.36
CA VAL A 18 -12.80 -9.83 15.20
C VAL A 18 -13.33 -10.15 16.58
N HIS A 19 -14.60 -9.88 16.81
CA HIS A 19 -15.31 -10.31 18.01
C HIS A 19 -16.18 -11.51 17.68
N LEU A 20 -15.88 -12.63 18.34
CA LEU A 20 -16.61 -13.87 18.23
C LEU A 20 -17.96 -13.76 18.96
N GLU A 21 -18.98 -14.39 18.41
CA GLU A 21 -20.27 -14.55 19.10
C GLU A 21 -20.21 -15.75 20.06
N GLU A 22 -21.12 -15.84 21.04
CA GLU A 22 -21.15 -16.95 22.04
C GLU A 22 -21.06 -18.32 21.37
N ASP A 23 -21.80 -18.44 20.28
CA ASP A 23 -21.90 -19.57 19.39
C ASP A 23 -20.56 -19.99 18.72
N ASP A 24 -19.67 -19.03 18.45
CA ASP A 24 -18.34 -19.26 17.90
C ASP A 24 -17.32 -19.57 19.02
N VAL A 25 -17.55 -19.06 20.24
CA VAL A 25 -16.68 -19.23 21.40
C VAL A 25 -16.77 -20.63 21.97
N CYS A 26 -17.98 -21.18 22.14
CA CYS A 26 -18.19 -22.52 22.70
C CYS A 26 -17.36 -23.60 21.98
N ARG A 27 -17.26 -23.52 20.65
CA ARG A 27 -16.47 -24.45 19.82
C ARG A 27 -14.97 -24.34 20.06
N ALA A 28 -14.49 -23.15 20.39
CA ALA A 28 -13.09 -22.91 20.67
C ALA A 28 -12.68 -23.35 22.10
N GLU A 29 -13.64 -23.85 22.89
CA GLU A 29 -13.47 -24.35 24.26
C GLU A 29 -13.77 -25.86 24.38
N ASP A 30 -14.61 -26.40 23.50
CA ASP A 30 -14.95 -27.84 23.45
C ASP A 30 -13.81 -28.71 22.87
N GLU A 31 -12.81 -28.12 22.23
CA GLU A 31 -11.67 -28.84 21.66
C GLU A 31 -10.44 -28.76 22.59
N GLU A 32 -9.86 -29.92 22.93
CA GLU A 32 -8.61 -30.02 23.73
C GLU A 32 -7.43 -29.32 23.03
N GLU A 33 -7.54 -29.13 21.71
CA GLU A 33 -6.58 -28.44 20.86
C GLU A 33 -7.12 -27.06 20.44
N LYS A 34 -6.24 -26.04 20.38
CA LYS A 34 -6.66 -24.66 20.10
C LYS A 34 -7.07 -24.52 18.64
N VAL A 35 -8.37 -24.41 18.37
CA VAL A 35 -8.93 -24.16 17.03
C VAL A 35 -8.26 -22.94 16.38
N GLU A 36 -7.74 -23.12 15.16
CA GLU A 36 -7.26 -22.04 14.32
C GLU A 36 -8.36 -21.50 13.43
N PHE A 37 -8.62 -20.19 13.57
CA PHE A 37 -9.60 -19.49 12.78
C PHE A 37 -8.95 -18.74 11.61
N TYR A 38 -9.69 -18.67 10.51
CA TYR A 38 -9.33 -17.97 9.28
C TYR A 38 -10.47 -17.05 8.86
N LEU A 39 -10.13 -15.94 8.20
CA LEU A 39 -11.09 -15.04 7.57
C LEU A 39 -11.02 -15.21 6.05
N LEU A 40 -12.15 -15.55 5.45
CA LEU A 40 -12.33 -15.59 4.00
C LEU A 40 -13.07 -14.34 3.53
N PHE A 41 -12.37 -13.44 2.86
CA PHE A 41 -12.95 -12.27 2.20
C PHE A 41 -13.39 -12.68 0.79
N SER A 42 -14.69 -12.59 0.50
CA SER A 42 -15.26 -12.92 -0.81
C SER A 42 -15.75 -11.68 -1.51
N GLY A 43 -14.97 -11.17 -2.46
CA GLY A 43 -15.34 -10.07 -3.35
C GLY A 43 -15.79 -10.55 -4.73
N SER A 44 -16.15 -9.59 -5.58
CA SER A 44 -16.65 -9.81 -6.94
C SER A 44 -15.60 -10.39 -7.89
N THR A 45 -14.34 -10.01 -7.71
CA THR A 45 -13.25 -10.39 -8.62
C THR A 45 -12.20 -11.29 -7.99
N GLN A 46 -12.18 -11.41 -6.66
CA GLN A 46 -11.17 -12.20 -5.95
C GLN A 46 -11.65 -12.63 -4.56
N ARG A 47 -11.00 -13.69 -4.06
CA ARG A 47 -11.19 -14.19 -2.70
C ARG A 47 -9.86 -14.26 -1.97
N HIS A 48 -9.82 -13.80 -0.72
CA HIS A 48 -8.60 -13.80 0.10
C HIS A 48 -8.83 -14.57 1.38
N LEU A 49 -7.88 -15.44 1.72
CA LEU A 49 -7.86 -16.16 2.99
C LEU A 49 -6.77 -15.56 3.88
N THR A 50 -7.12 -15.18 5.11
CA THR A 50 -6.21 -14.58 6.08
C THR A 50 -6.24 -15.38 7.38
N SER A 51 -5.07 -15.74 7.90
CA SER A 51 -4.93 -16.35 9.23
C SER A 51 -5.25 -15.37 10.34
N THR A 52 -5.80 -15.85 11.45
CA THR A 52 -6.07 -15.02 12.62
C THR A 52 -5.13 -15.34 13.78
N LEU A 53 -4.90 -14.35 14.65
CA LEU A 53 -4.23 -14.48 15.93
C LEU A 53 -5.27 -14.36 17.05
N ARG A 54 -5.46 -15.40 17.85
CA ARG A 54 -6.34 -15.36 19.03
C ARG A 54 -5.67 -14.61 20.17
N VAL A 55 -6.19 -13.42 20.51
CA VAL A 55 -5.67 -12.55 21.58
C VAL A 55 -6.46 -12.70 22.89
N SER A 56 -7.70 -13.19 22.83
CA SER A 56 -8.51 -13.54 24.02
C SER A 56 -9.50 -14.67 23.69
N HIS A 57 -10.33 -15.07 24.65
CA HIS A 57 -11.38 -16.06 24.43
C HIS A 57 -12.37 -15.64 23.33
N VAL A 58 -12.65 -14.34 23.21
CA VAL A 58 -13.68 -13.77 22.32
C VAL A 58 -13.12 -12.87 21.22
N THR A 59 -11.80 -12.68 21.17
CA THR A 59 -11.16 -11.71 20.29
C THR A 59 -10.05 -12.32 19.46
N LEU A 60 -10.15 -12.14 18.15
CA LEU A 60 -9.10 -12.45 17.18
C LEU A 60 -8.57 -11.17 16.55
N GLN A 61 -7.34 -11.23 16.05
CA GLN A 61 -6.73 -10.20 15.21
C GLN A 61 -6.30 -10.77 13.87
N ALA A 62 -6.43 -10.00 12.81
CA ALA A 62 -5.96 -10.37 11.47
C ALA A 62 -5.47 -9.13 10.72
N VAL A 63 -4.55 -9.31 9.78
CA VAL A 63 -4.12 -8.22 8.89
C VAL A 63 -5.00 -8.27 7.64
N CYS A 64 -5.70 -7.17 7.35
CA CYS A 64 -6.58 -7.10 6.19
C CYS A 64 -5.78 -7.28 4.88
N PRO A 65 -6.21 -8.17 3.96
CA PRO A 65 -5.53 -8.36 2.69
C PRO A 65 -5.72 -7.15 1.77
N ALA A 66 -4.80 -6.94 0.83
CA ALA A 66 -4.99 -5.97 -0.23
C ALA A 66 -6.11 -6.39 -1.21
N HIS A 67 -6.77 -5.42 -1.82
CA HIS A 67 -7.87 -5.62 -2.76
C HIS A 67 -7.72 -4.78 -4.05
N ASN A 68 -8.36 -5.22 -5.13
CA ASN A 68 -8.19 -4.63 -6.46
C ASN A 68 -9.30 -3.63 -6.85
N VAL A 69 -10.49 -3.71 -6.25
CA VAL A 69 -11.63 -2.84 -6.55
C VAL A 69 -12.34 -2.38 -5.27
N CYS A 70 -12.89 -1.17 -5.28
CA CYS A 70 -13.72 -0.68 -4.18
C CYS A 70 -15.08 -1.38 -4.21
N GLU A 71 -15.36 -2.19 -3.21
CA GLU A 71 -16.61 -2.92 -3.11
C GLU A 71 -16.92 -3.34 -1.67
N GLN A 72 -18.17 -3.70 -1.43
CA GLN A 72 -18.56 -4.43 -0.23
C GLN A 72 -18.34 -5.92 -0.49
N VAL A 73 -17.60 -6.57 0.41
CA VAL A 73 -17.33 -8.01 0.39
C VAL A 73 -18.02 -8.70 1.56
N LEU A 74 -18.23 -10.00 1.41
CA LEU A 74 -18.66 -10.85 2.50
C LEU A 74 -17.44 -11.48 3.17
N VAL A 75 -17.27 -11.30 4.47
CA VAL A 75 -16.22 -11.93 5.26
C VAL A 75 -16.82 -13.09 6.02
N THR A 76 -16.25 -14.27 5.84
CA THR A 76 -16.67 -15.50 6.52
C THR A 76 -15.59 -15.97 7.48
N LEU A 77 -15.97 -16.27 8.72
CA LEU A 77 -15.12 -16.96 9.69
C LEU A 77 -15.14 -18.46 9.38
N CYS A 78 -13.96 -19.03 9.15
CA CYS A 78 -13.76 -20.44 8.82
C CYS A 78 -12.77 -21.09 9.79
N TRP A 79 -12.89 -22.39 9.98
CA TRP A 79 -11.91 -23.21 10.68
C TRP A 79 -11.90 -24.62 10.10
N VAL A 80 -10.86 -25.38 10.41
CA VAL A 80 -10.70 -26.78 9.98
C VAL A 80 -11.00 -27.68 11.16
N GLN A 81 -11.90 -28.64 10.96
CA GLN A 81 -12.22 -29.67 11.94
C GLN A 81 -11.13 -30.75 11.97
N PRO A 82 -11.02 -31.55 13.05
CA PRO A 82 -10.00 -32.61 13.15
C PRO A 82 -10.05 -33.66 12.03
N ASP A 83 -11.20 -33.86 11.40
CA ASP A 83 -11.38 -34.76 10.26
C ASP A 83 -10.96 -34.14 8.90
N GLY A 84 -10.53 -32.88 8.91
CA GLY A 84 -10.10 -32.11 7.74
C GLY A 84 -11.24 -31.37 7.03
N ALA A 85 -12.48 -31.44 7.50
CA ALA A 85 -13.59 -30.67 6.94
C ALA A 85 -13.44 -29.18 7.29
N VAL A 86 -13.78 -28.30 6.34
CA VAL A 86 -13.83 -26.85 6.60
C VAL A 86 -15.25 -26.50 6.99
N ASP A 87 -15.39 -25.90 8.17
CA ASP A 87 -16.65 -25.38 8.66
C ASP A 87 -16.65 -23.84 8.60
N SER A 88 -17.83 -23.25 8.53
CA SER A 88 -18.03 -21.81 8.47
C SER A 88 -19.39 -21.42 9.02
N ARG A 89 -19.46 -20.34 9.78
CA ARG A 89 -20.71 -19.92 10.44
C ARG A 89 -20.85 -18.41 10.45
N SER A 90 -19.85 -17.78 11.04
CA SER A 90 -19.64 -16.35 11.15
C SER A 90 -19.68 -15.57 9.84
N GLN A 91 -20.64 -14.69 9.55
CA GLN A 91 -20.55 -13.80 8.38
C GLN A 91 -20.78 -12.33 8.75
N GLU A 92 -20.01 -11.44 8.15
CA GLU A 92 -20.11 -9.98 8.32
C GLU A 92 -19.75 -9.28 7.01
N THR A 93 -20.34 -8.12 6.77
CA THR A 93 -19.98 -7.30 5.59
C THR A 93 -18.78 -6.42 5.88
N PHE A 94 -17.95 -6.18 4.87
CA PHE A 94 -16.76 -5.35 4.98
C PHE A 94 -16.54 -4.57 3.69
N CYS A 95 -16.09 -3.31 3.78
CA CYS A 95 -15.92 -2.47 2.60
C CYS A 95 -14.45 -2.21 2.28
N PHE A 96 -14.04 -2.49 1.04
CA PHE A 96 -12.80 -1.95 0.49
C PHE A 96 -13.07 -0.59 -0.14
N VAL A 97 -12.28 0.42 0.25
CA VAL A 97 -12.51 1.82 -0.13
C VAL A 97 -11.26 2.46 -0.73
N GLN A 98 -11.48 3.54 -1.47
CA GLN A 98 -10.44 4.46 -1.90
C GLN A 98 -10.31 5.54 -0.83
N ASP A 99 -9.13 5.66 -0.25
CA ASP A 99 -8.80 6.66 0.74
C ASP A 99 -7.90 7.76 0.14
N LEU A 100 -7.72 8.83 0.92
CA LEU A 100 -6.90 9.96 0.52
C LEU A 100 -5.46 9.54 0.16
N ALA A 101 -4.87 8.58 0.88
CA ALA A 101 -3.51 8.12 0.59
C ALA A 101 -3.41 7.45 -0.79
N LEU A 102 -4.41 6.67 -1.19
CA LEU A 102 -4.47 6.07 -2.52
C LEU A 102 -4.72 7.10 -3.62
N ASP A 103 -5.58 8.09 -3.38
CA ASP A 103 -5.79 9.22 -4.31
C ASP A 103 -4.48 9.99 -4.55
N MET A 104 -3.77 10.30 -3.46
CA MET A 104 -2.48 10.97 -3.51
C MET A 104 -1.44 10.12 -4.23
N ALA A 105 -1.40 8.80 -3.98
CA ALA A 105 -0.47 7.91 -4.67
C ALA A 105 -0.70 7.91 -6.19
N HIS A 106 -1.95 7.83 -6.65
CA HIS A 106 -2.25 7.94 -8.09
C HIS A 106 -1.78 9.28 -8.65
N PHE A 107 -2.18 10.38 -8.02
CA PHE A 107 -1.82 11.72 -8.47
C PHE A 107 -0.30 11.94 -8.54
N LEU A 108 0.45 11.45 -7.55
CA LEU A 108 1.91 11.55 -7.52
C LEU A 108 2.58 10.70 -8.59
N LEU A 109 2.00 9.56 -8.96
CA LEU A 109 2.53 8.71 -10.02
C LEU A 109 2.28 9.29 -11.42
N ASP A 110 1.20 10.04 -11.60
CA ASP A 110 0.86 10.71 -12.87
C ASP A 110 1.47 12.11 -13.01
N SER A 111 1.99 12.67 -11.90
CA SER A 111 2.57 14.02 -11.89
C SER A 111 3.97 14.06 -12.51
N ILE A 112 4.20 15.09 -13.33
CA ILE A 112 5.53 15.43 -13.87
C ILE A 112 6.45 16.11 -12.86
N ALA A 113 5.88 16.66 -11.77
CA ALA A 113 6.59 17.39 -10.73
C ALA A 113 5.99 17.10 -9.34
N PRO A 114 6.05 15.85 -8.85
CA PRO A 114 5.41 15.44 -7.60
C PRO A 114 5.87 16.25 -6.39
N GLN A 115 7.11 16.76 -6.40
CA GLN A 115 7.69 17.62 -5.36
C GLN A 115 6.99 18.99 -5.19
N GLU A 116 6.20 19.43 -6.17
CA GLU A 116 5.44 20.70 -6.13
C GLU A 116 3.94 20.44 -5.94
N ALA A 117 3.55 19.17 -5.85
CA ALA A 117 2.17 18.74 -6.00
C ALA A 117 1.44 18.58 -4.65
N LEU A 118 2.19 18.44 -3.54
CA LEU A 118 1.63 18.39 -2.19
C LEU A 118 2.04 19.62 -1.38
N LEU A 119 1.05 20.21 -0.74
CA LEU A 119 1.23 21.24 0.28
C LEU A 119 0.78 20.61 1.60
N LEU A 120 1.73 20.04 2.32
CA LEU A 120 1.54 19.55 3.69
C LEU A 120 2.29 20.50 4.60
N ASP A 121 1.55 21.31 5.34
CA ASP A 121 2.10 22.30 6.27
C ASP A 121 2.10 21.80 7.73
N ASP A 122 1.46 20.64 8.00
CA ASP A 122 1.38 20.02 9.33
C ASP A 122 2.25 18.75 9.41
N GLU A 123 3.24 18.76 10.31
CA GLU A 123 4.16 17.63 10.53
C GLU A 123 3.44 16.38 11.04
N GLN A 124 2.41 16.51 11.87
CA GLN A 124 1.65 15.36 12.39
C GLN A 124 0.82 14.70 11.29
N GLU A 125 0.30 15.50 10.36
CA GLU A 125 -0.38 14.97 9.18
C GLU A 125 0.60 14.25 8.26
N CYS A 126 1.83 14.76 8.10
CA CYS A 126 2.89 14.10 7.35
C CYS A 126 3.24 12.73 7.94
N GLU A 127 3.43 12.62 9.25
CA GLU A 127 3.74 11.33 9.90
C GLU A 127 2.62 10.29 9.73
N ARG A 128 1.36 10.73 9.86
CA ARG A 128 0.19 9.85 9.67
C ARG A 128 0.06 9.39 8.23
N LEU A 129 0.29 10.29 7.28
CA LEU A 129 0.20 10.03 5.85
C LEU A 129 1.37 9.19 5.32
N ASP A 130 2.58 9.34 5.86
CA ASP A 130 3.78 8.69 5.38
C ASP A 130 3.62 7.16 5.25
N LYS A 131 3.06 6.52 6.28
CA LYS A 131 2.82 5.08 6.27
C LYS A 131 1.76 4.67 5.25
N SER A 132 0.59 5.32 5.25
CA SER A 132 -0.50 4.97 4.33
C SER A 132 -0.13 5.26 2.87
N LEU A 133 0.58 6.35 2.61
CA LEU A 133 1.07 6.71 1.28
C LEU A 133 2.12 5.71 0.77
N ALA A 134 3.04 5.27 1.62
CA ALA A 134 4.01 4.23 1.25
C ALA A 134 3.31 2.90 0.87
N LEU A 135 2.30 2.50 1.65
CA LEU A 135 1.50 1.31 1.36
C LEU A 135 0.72 1.45 0.04
N ALA A 136 0.10 2.61 -0.19
CA ALA A 136 -0.61 2.90 -1.43
C ALA A 136 0.32 2.88 -2.65
N LEU A 137 1.49 3.53 -2.58
CA LEU A 137 2.49 3.51 -3.66
C LEU A 137 2.98 2.10 -3.96
N ARG A 138 3.19 1.28 -2.93
CA ARG A 138 3.55 -0.13 -3.08
C ARG A 138 2.45 -0.91 -3.80
N HIS A 139 1.21 -0.77 -3.35
CA HIS A 139 0.04 -1.43 -3.92
C HIS A 139 -0.14 -1.16 -5.41
N LEU A 140 -0.01 0.10 -5.82
CA LEU A 140 -0.12 0.49 -7.23
C LEU A 140 1.01 -0.08 -8.10
N ARG A 141 2.22 -0.21 -7.55
CA ARG A 141 3.37 -0.78 -8.27
C ARG A 141 3.33 -2.31 -8.36
N THR A 142 2.66 -2.98 -7.42
CA THR A 142 2.55 -4.45 -7.40
C THR A 142 1.35 -4.98 -8.18
N ARG A 143 0.42 -4.14 -8.62
CA ARG A 143 -0.76 -4.58 -9.38
C ARG A 143 -0.36 -5.17 -10.74
N PRO A 144 -0.71 -6.44 -11.02
CA PRO A 144 -0.58 -6.99 -12.36
C PRO A 144 -1.46 -6.20 -13.33
N GLY A 145 -0.87 -5.60 -14.36
CA GLY A 145 -1.63 -4.99 -15.47
C GLY A 145 -1.80 -3.46 -15.48
N ILE A 146 -1.20 -2.70 -14.54
CA ILE A 146 -1.13 -1.21 -14.63
C ILE A 146 0.13 -0.74 -15.38
N HIS A 147 0.84 -1.65 -16.05
CA HIS A 147 1.82 -1.24 -17.04
C HIS A 147 1.05 -0.85 -18.31
N THR A 148 1.20 0.40 -18.74
CA THR A 148 0.77 1.01 -20.01
C THR A 148 -0.62 1.66 -20.09
N HIS A 149 -0.82 2.83 -19.48
CA HIS A 149 -1.69 3.87 -20.06
C HIS A 149 -1.16 5.28 -19.77
N SER A 150 0.03 5.61 -20.25
CA SER A 150 0.37 7.00 -20.58
C SER A 150 0.66 7.07 -22.07
N GLY A 151 -0.36 6.75 -22.86
CA GLY A 151 -0.42 7.06 -24.28
C GLY A 151 -1.09 8.42 -24.40
N ARG A 152 -0.31 9.49 -24.36
CA ARG A 152 -0.77 10.84 -24.64
C ARG A 152 -1.10 10.93 -26.13
N ASP A 153 -2.38 11.11 -26.44
CA ASP A 153 -2.83 11.55 -27.77
C ASP A 153 -2.06 12.82 -28.16
N GLY A 154 -1.28 12.72 -29.24
CA GLY A 154 -0.38 13.78 -29.67
C GLY A 154 0.13 13.54 -31.08
N HIS A 155 -0.73 13.89 -32.05
CA HIS A 155 -0.42 14.39 -33.39
C HIS A 155 0.75 13.75 -34.17
N ALA A 156 0.39 13.01 -35.22
CA ALA A 156 1.29 12.59 -36.27
C ALA A 156 1.99 13.79 -36.94
N THR A 157 3.32 13.79 -36.90
CA THR A 157 4.15 14.36 -37.96
C THR A 157 5.34 13.44 -38.17
N ASP A 158 5.42 12.89 -39.38
CA ASP A 158 6.51 12.07 -39.89
C ASP A 158 7.84 12.85 -39.86
N THR A 159 8.91 12.22 -39.39
CA THR A 159 10.17 12.03 -40.14
C THR A 159 11.25 11.32 -39.30
N HIS A 160 11.82 10.31 -39.93
CA HIS A 160 12.95 9.42 -39.64
C HIS A 160 14.08 9.93 -38.71
N ASP A 161 14.54 9.09 -37.77
CA ASP A 161 15.91 8.52 -37.80
C ASP A 161 16.12 7.41 -36.75
N GLU A 162 16.96 6.43 -37.10
CA GLU A 162 17.19 5.15 -36.42
C GLU A 162 18.06 5.23 -35.15
N ALA A 163 17.65 4.52 -34.10
CA ALA A 163 18.56 3.78 -33.20
C ALA A 163 17.76 2.83 -32.30
N SER A 164 17.72 1.56 -32.68
CA SER A 164 17.22 0.47 -31.87
C SER A 164 17.99 0.37 -30.54
N THR A 165 17.30 0.53 -29.42
CA THR A 165 17.71 -0.10 -28.14
C THR A 165 16.49 -0.71 -27.50
N ASP A 166 16.31 -1.98 -27.81
CA ASP A 166 15.44 -2.89 -27.10
C ASP A 166 16.01 -3.11 -25.68
N VAL A 167 15.39 -2.49 -24.67
CA VAL A 167 15.40 -2.99 -23.31
C VAL A 167 14.08 -2.62 -22.64
N SER A 168 13.11 -3.54 -22.71
CA SER A 168 12.02 -3.60 -21.73
C SER A 168 12.62 -3.81 -20.33
N SER A 169 12.91 -2.73 -19.63
CA SER A 169 13.21 -2.72 -18.20
C SER A 169 12.13 -1.89 -17.51
N ALA A 170 11.35 -2.55 -16.66
CA ALA A 170 10.32 -1.97 -15.81
C ALA A 170 10.90 -1.04 -14.72
N GLU A 171 11.74 -0.07 -15.09
CA GLU A 171 12.14 1.00 -14.19
C GLU A 171 11.13 2.14 -14.28
N PRO A 172 10.62 2.67 -13.15
CA PRO A 172 9.85 3.91 -13.19
C PRO A 172 10.72 4.99 -13.86
N PRO A 173 10.15 5.91 -14.65
CA PRO A 173 10.90 6.97 -15.29
C PRO A 173 11.78 7.64 -14.24
N ARG A 174 13.10 7.65 -14.45
CA ARG A 174 14.09 8.11 -13.47
C ARG A 174 13.74 9.47 -12.84
N GLN A 175 13.09 10.34 -13.63
CA GLN A 175 12.60 11.66 -13.23
C GLN A 175 11.48 11.57 -12.17
N GLN A 176 10.55 10.63 -12.31
CA GLN A 176 9.46 10.41 -11.36
C GLN A 176 9.99 9.89 -10.02
N LEU A 177 10.87 8.89 -10.03
CA LEU A 177 11.49 8.37 -8.79
C LEU A 177 12.29 9.46 -8.06
N SER A 178 13.04 10.27 -8.81
CA SER A 178 13.74 11.44 -8.28
C SER A 178 12.76 12.43 -7.66
N GLY A 179 11.68 12.79 -8.37
CA GLY A 179 10.68 13.72 -7.87
C GLY A 179 10.01 13.23 -6.58
N LEU A 180 9.68 11.93 -6.48
CA LEU A 180 9.12 11.34 -5.27
C LEU A 180 10.10 11.37 -4.09
N LEU A 181 11.40 11.20 -4.32
CA LEU A 181 12.43 11.36 -3.29
C LEU A 181 12.55 12.81 -2.81
N HIS A 182 12.45 13.80 -3.70
CA HIS A 182 12.45 15.21 -3.32
C HIS A 182 11.17 15.60 -2.57
N LEU A 183 10.02 15.03 -2.95
CA LEU A 183 8.78 15.19 -2.21
C LEU A 183 8.94 14.64 -0.78
N ALA A 184 9.42 13.40 -0.64
CA ALA A 184 9.65 12.81 0.67
C ALA A 184 10.63 13.64 1.51
N ALA A 185 11.67 14.19 0.88
CA ALA A 185 12.61 15.11 1.49
C ALA A 185 12.00 16.45 1.93
N SER A 186 10.95 16.92 1.26
CA SER A 186 10.34 18.23 1.53
C SER A 186 9.37 18.20 2.71
N HIS A 187 8.81 17.02 3.01
CA HIS A 187 7.76 16.83 4.02
C HIS A 187 8.12 15.77 5.08
N GLY A 188 9.38 15.33 5.14
CA GLY A 188 9.82 14.38 6.17
C GLY A 188 9.24 12.96 6.03
N LEU A 189 8.81 12.53 4.84
CA LEU A 189 8.14 11.24 4.62
C LEU A 189 9.16 10.07 4.59
N ARG A 190 9.59 9.64 5.77
CA ARG A 190 10.68 8.67 5.95
C ARG A 190 10.33 7.26 5.43
N THR A 191 9.10 6.80 5.64
CA THR A 191 8.62 5.48 5.22
C THR A 191 8.50 5.42 3.70
N VAL A 192 7.96 6.48 3.07
CA VAL A 192 7.95 6.66 1.63
C VAL A 192 9.38 6.66 1.09
N ALA A 193 10.28 7.45 1.67
CA ALA A 193 11.69 7.49 1.28
C ALA A 193 12.33 6.09 1.34
N ALA A 194 12.18 5.37 2.45
CA ALA A 194 12.73 4.02 2.62
C ALA A 194 12.20 3.04 1.56
N PHE A 195 10.89 3.08 1.28
CA PHE A 195 10.29 2.28 0.21
C PHE A 195 10.86 2.63 -1.18
N LEU A 196 10.99 3.93 -1.49
CA LEU A 196 11.53 4.40 -2.77
C LEU A 196 13.00 4.01 -2.96
N LEU A 197 13.78 3.94 -1.88
CA LEU A 197 15.19 3.52 -1.92
C LEU A 197 15.38 2.04 -2.25
N GLN A 198 14.36 1.21 -2.03
CA GLN A 198 14.36 -0.20 -2.43
C GLN A 198 14.04 -0.38 -3.92
N GLN A 199 13.66 0.68 -4.63
CA GLN A 199 13.24 0.61 -6.03
C GLN A 199 14.45 0.60 -6.97
N PRO A 200 14.33 -0.07 -8.14
CA PRO A 200 15.33 0.03 -9.20
C PRO A 200 15.62 1.50 -9.56
N GLY A 201 16.90 1.82 -9.78
CA GLY A 201 17.33 3.19 -10.10
C GLY A 201 17.42 4.19 -8.93
N ALA A 202 17.02 3.82 -7.70
CA ALA A 202 16.94 4.76 -6.57
C ALA A 202 18.26 5.48 -6.24
N ARG A 203 19.39 4.77 -6.24
CA ARG A 203 20.72 5.37 -6.02
C ARG A 203 21.07 6.45 -7.03
N ARG A 204 20.63 6.29 -8.29
CA ARG A 204 20.84 7.30 -9.34
C ARG A 204 19.87 8.46 -9.16
N ALA A 205 18.62 8.17 -8.78
CA ALA A 205 17.60 9.18 -8.49
C ALA A 205 18.02 10.08 -7.32
N LEU A 206 18.57 9.53 -6.23
CA LEU A 206 19.10 10.30 -5.09
C LEU A 206 20.15 11.35 -5.48
N ARG A 207 21.02 11.01 -6.44
CA ARG A 207 22.07 11.91 -6.95
C ARG A 207 21.57 12.87 -8.02
N THR A 208 20.31 12.75 -8.45
CA THR A 208 19.75 13.60 -9.50
C THR A 208 19.23 14.88 -8.86
N PRO A 209 19.73 16.07 -9.25
CA PRO A 209 19.20 17.32 -8.73
C PRO A 209 17.80 17.61 -9.29
N ASN A 210 16.97 18.32 -8.51
CA ASN A 210 15.72 18.90 -8.99
C ASN A 210 15.95 20.13 -9.89
N ALA A 211 14.86 20.78 -10.34
CA ALA A 211 14.92 21.98 -11.18
C ALA A 211 15.64 23.18 -10.54
N ARG A 212 15.81 23.17 -9.21
CA ARG A 212 16.57 24.20 -8.45
C ARG A 212 18.03 23.81 -8.23
N GLY A 213 18.48 22.68 -8.80
CA GLY A 213 19.85 22.18 -8.63
C GLY A 213 20.13 21.54 -7.27
N LEU A 214 19.10 21.25 -6.47
CA LEU A 214 19.24 20.62 -5.15
C LEU A 214 19.02 19.12 -5.24
N THR A 215 19.82 18.33 -4.51
CA THR A 215 19.54 16.89 -4.32
C THR A 215 18.52 16.68 -3.22
N ALA A 216 17.91 15.49 -3.16
CA ALA A 216 16.97 15.13 -2.09
C ALA A 216 17.59 15.26 -0.69
N ALA A 217 18.88 14.95 -0.53
CA ALA A 217 19.63 15.15 0.72
C ALA A 217 19.73 16.64 1.10
N CYS A 218 20.06 17.52 0.14
CA CYS A 218 20.10 18.96 0.39
C CYS A 218 18.72 19.51 0.81
N VAL A 219 17.65 19.03 0.17
CA VAL A 219 16.27 19.41 0.53
C VAL A 219 15.94 18.98 1.95
N ALA A 220 16.18 17.71 2.31
CA ALA A 220 15.94 17.19 3.66
C ALA A 220 16.71 17.98 4.72
N GLN A 221 17.98 18.31 4.44
CA GLN A 221 18.81 19.13 5.32
C GLN A 221 18.22 20.53 5.50
N SER A 222 17.85 21.21 4.42
CA SER A 222 17.28 22.57 4.48
C SER A 222 15.95 22.65 5.22
N ARG A 223 15.21 21.54 5.28
CA ARG A 223 13.93 21.40 5.99
C ARG A 223 14.09 20.87 7.42
N GLY A 224 15.31 20.50 7.83
CA GLY A 224 15.58 19.99 9.19
C GLY A 224 15.22 18.52 9.42
N HIS A 225 15.00 17.72 8.36
CA HIS A 225 14.66 16.31 8.49
C HIS A 225 15.92 15.43 8.63
N GLU A 226 16.56 15.47 9.81
CA GLU A 226 17.85 14.82 10.07
C GLU A 226 17.83 13.29 9.84
N GLN A 227 16.81 12.59 10.34
CA GLN A 227 16.68 11.13 10.15
C GLN A 227 16.58 10.72 8.68
N LEU A 228 16.05 11.61 7.84
CA LEU A 228 15.84 11.37 6.43
C LEU A 228 17.12 11.73 5.63
N LEU A 229 17.86 12.74 6.08
CA LEU A 229 19.22 13.03 5.60
C LEU A 229 20.18 11.87 5.87
N GLU A 230 20.16 11.30 7.08
CA GLU A 230 20.94 10.10 7.41
C GLU A 230 20.59 8.95 6.47
N LEU A 231 19.30 8.70 6.25
CA LEU A 231 18.84 7.65 5.34
C LEU A 231 19.33 7.85 3.89
N PHE A 232 19.42 9.09 3.41
CA PHE A 232 19.88 9.41 2.05
C PHE A 232 21.41 9.38 1.88
N THR A 233 22.16 9.37 2.98
CA THR A 233 23.63 9.44 2.96
C THR A 233 24.31 8.11 3.30
N GLN A 234 23.54 7.06 3.60
CA GLN A 234 23.98 5.67 3.72
C GLN A 234 24.29 5.03 2.36
#